data_AF-A0A2S6HKV6-F1
#
_entry.id   AF-A0A2S6HKV6-F1
#
_cell.length_a   1.000
_cell.length_b   1.000
_cell.length_c   1.000
_cell.angle_alpha   90.00
_cell.angle_beta   90.00
_cell.angle_gamma   90.00
#
_symmetry.space_group_name_H-M   'P 1'
#
loop_
_entity.id
_entity.type
_entity.pdbx_description
1 polymer ?
#
loop_
_entity_poly.entity_id
_entity_poly.type
_entity_poly.pdbx_seq_one_letter_code
_entity_poly.pdbx_strand_id
1 'polypeptide(L)'
;MSINATLIGQMITFALLVWFTMKYIWPPLFDSLEERKKKIADGLAAAEKGQEQMHLAEKKAKGVLKEAKEQSSEIVNLAQKRANELVEASKDTAKKEGERLILVAKAQIEQEKQQAKEGLRREVAALALLAAEQILSAEIDKTKHQDILSKISNQLG
;
A
#
# COMPACT_ATOMS: atom_id res chain seq x y z
N MET A 1 30.17 35.66 102.55
CA MET A 1 31.28 35.10 101.78
C MET A 1 31.75 36.18 100.83
N SER A 2 32.93 36.73 101.06
CA SER A 2 33.49 37.86 100.30
C SER A 2 33.68 37.48 98.83
N ILE A 3 33.42 38.41 97.92
CA ILE A 3 33.83 38.29 96.52
C ILE A 3 35.37 38.22 96.52
N ASN A 4 35.89 37.01 96.31
CA ASN A 4 37.33 36.76 96.21
C ASN A 4 37.76 36.82 94.75
N ALA A 5 39.03 37.18 94.49
CA ALA A 5 39.61 37.28 93.15
C ALA A 5 39.43 35.99 92.30
N THR A 6 39.28 34.84 92.96
CA THR A 6 38.96 33.56 92.34
C THR A 6 37.62 33.54 91.61
N LEU A 7 36.60 34.24 92.13
CA LEU A 7 35.28 34.33 91.51
C LEU A 7 35.31 35.17 90.22
N ILE A 8 36.09 36.27 90.21
CA ILE A 8 36.31 37.09 89.02
C ILE A 8 37.09 36.29 87.97
N GLY A 9 38.14 35.57 88.39
CA GLY A 9 38.89 34.68 87.50
C GLY A 9 38.03 33.57 86.88
N GLN A 10 37.16 32.93 87.67
CA GLN A 10 36.19 31.93 87.18
C GLN A 10 35.18 32.52 86.19
N MET A 11 34.73 33.76 86.42
CA MET A 11 33.79 34.43 85.52
C MET A 11 34.42 34.75 84.16
N ILE A 12 35.68 35.19 84.15
CA ILE A 12 36.45 35.47 82.92
C ILE A 12 36.72 34.17 82.16
N THR A 13 37.13 33.09 82.83
CA THR A 13 37.36 31.80 82.17
C THR A 13 36.06 31.20 81.64
N PHE A 14 34.94 31.33 82.36
CA PHE A 14 33.63 30.92 81.87
C PHE A 14 33.20 31.73 80.65
N ALA A 15 33.37 33.06 80.67
CA ALA A 15 33.05 33.92 79.54
C ALA A 15 33.90 33.60 78.29
N LEU A 16 35.20 33.33 78.47
CA LEU A 16 36.08 32.89 77.38
C LEU A 16 35.68 31.53 76.81
N LEU A 17 35.25 30.58 77.66
CA LEU A 17 34.74 29.27 77.23
C LEU A 17 33.44 29.42 76.44
N VAL A 18 32.49 30.23 76.92
CA VAL A 18 31.24 30.52 76.20
C VAL A 18 31.54 31.15 74.84
N TRP A 19 32.46 32.12 74.78
CA TRP A 19 32.86 32.74 73.52
C TRP A 19 33.52 31.74 72.56
N PHE A 20 34.42 30.88 73.06
CA PHE A 20 35.05 29.83 72.26
C PHE A 20 34.04 28.83 71.71
N THR A 21 33.10 28.37 72.55
CA THR A 21 32.07 27.41 72.13
C THR A 21 31.10 28.02 71.12
N MET A 22 30.67 29.27 71.32
CA MET A 22 29.84 29.98 70.34
C MET A 22 30.55 30.17 69.00
N LYS A 23 31.85 30.45 69.00
CA LYS A 23 32.58 30.73 67.76
C LYS A 23 33.04 29.48 67.02
N TYR A 24 33.43 28.41 67.73
CA TYR A 24 34.07 27.25 67.10
C TYR A 24 33.23 25.98 67.09
N ILE A 25 32.31 25.81 68.05
CA ILE A 25 31.58 24.53 68.21
C ILE A 25 30.15 24.64 67.67
N TRP A 26 29.48 25.76 67.91
CA TRP A 26 28.12 25.98 67.43
C TRP A 26 28.02 26.02 65.89
N PRO A 27 28.86 26.77 65.14
CA PRO A 27 28.69 26.89 63.70
C PRO A 27 28.77 25.54 62.95
N PRO A 28 29.78 24.67 63.18
CA PRO A 28 29.84 23.37 62.50
C PRO A 28 28.66 22.43 62.82
N LEU A 29 28.09 22.55 64.03
CA LEU A 29 26.92 21.77 64.46
C LEU A 29 25.65 22.21 63.72
N PHE A 30 25.41 23.52 63.63
CA PHE A 30 24.27 24.05 62.89
C PHE A 30 24.40 23.81 61.39
N ASP A 31 25.59 24.01 60.83
CA ASP A 31 25.86 23.76 59.41
C ASP A 31 25.59 22.30 59.03
N SER A 32 26.01 21.34 59.87
CA SER A 32 25.75 19.91 59.65
C SER A 32 24.26 19.55 59.72
N LEU A 33 23.51 20.21 60.60
CA LEU A 33 22.06 20.01 60.72
C LEU A 33 21.31 20.63 59.55
N GLU A 34 21.72 21.81 59.11
CA GLU A 34 21.17 22.52 57.95
C GLU A 34 21.43 21.73 56.67
N GLU A 35 22.66 21.21 56.49
CA GLU A 35 23.02 20.37 55.34
C GLU A 35 22.14 19.11 55.27
N ARG A 36 21.88 18.45 56.41
CA ARG A 36 20.98 17.29 56.47
C ARG A 36 19.54 17.65 56.11
N LYS A 37 19.01 18.75 56.68
CA LYS A 37 17.67 19.24 56.36
C LYS A 37 17.54 19.56 54.87
N LYS A 38 18.53 20.24 54.31
CA LYS A 38 18.59 20.58 52.89
C LYS A 38 18.64 19.34 52.00
N LYS A 39 19.50 18.36 52.30
CA LYS A 39 19.56 17.10 51.55
C LYS A 39 18.24 16.34 51.55
N ILE A 40 17.54 16.31 52.68
CA ILE A 40 16.23 15.66 52.78
C ILE A 40 15.17 16.42 51.97
N ALA A 41 15.13 17.74 52.09
CA ALA A 41 14.20 18.58 51.34
C ALA A 41 14.43 18.47 49.82
N ASP A 42 15.69 18.58 49.38
CA ASP A 42 16.07 18.46 47.97
C ASP A 42 15.77 17.04 47.45
N GLY A 43 16.03 16.01 48.27
CA GLY A 43 15.72 14.61 47.92
C GLY A 43 14.22 14.35 47.78
N LEU A 44 13.41 14.88 48.68
CA LEU A 44 11.95 14.75 48.61
C LEU A 44 11.38 15.51 47.41
N ALA A 45 11.83 16.75 47.18
CA ALA A 45 11.43 17.53 46.02
C ALA A 45 11.84 16.87 44.70
N ALA A 46 13.04 16.26 44.64
CA ALA A 46 13.49 15.51 43.47
C ALA A 46 12.64 14.24 43.25
N ALA A 47 12.26 13.54 44.32
CA ALA A 47 11.40 12.36 44.24
C ALA A 47 9.99 12.70 43.73
N GLU A 48 9.36 13.75 44.28
CA GLU A 48 8.05 14.22 43.84
C GLU A 48 8.07 14.65 42.37
N LYS A 49 9.06 15.45 41.99
CA LYS A 49 9.24 15.88 40.60
C LYS A 49 9.52 14.68 39.67
N GLY A 50 10.28 13.70 40.11
CA GLY A 50 10.55 12.47 39.38
C GLY A 50 9.26 11.67 39.14
N GLN A 51 8.42 11.56 40.17
CA GLN A 51 7.13 10.86 40.07
C GLN A 51 6.16 11.59 39.14
N GLU A 52 6.07 12.91 39.23
CA GLU A 52 5.25 13.72 38.31
C GLU A 52 5.72 13.57 36.86
N GLN A 53 7.04 13.68 36.61
CA GLN A 53 7.61 13.49 35.29
C GLN A 53 7.37 12.07 34.75
N MET A 54 7.46 11.05 35.61
CA MET A 54 7.14 9.67 35.23
C MET A 54 5.68 9.55 34.79
N HIS A 55 4.73 10.09 35.55
CA HIS A 55 3.31 10.07 35.18
C HIS A 55 3.04 10.84 33.88
N LEU A 56 3.68 11.99 33.68
CA LEU A 56 3.57 12.76 32.44
C LEU A 56 4.16 12.01 31.25
N ALA A 57 5.32 11.36 31.42
CA ALA A 57 5.94 10.55 30.39
C ALA A 57 5.07 9.34 30.03
N GLU A 58 4.51 8.65 31.03
CA GLU A 58 3.60 7.52 30.82
C GLU A 58 2.33 7.95 30.07
N LYS A 59 1.74 9.09 30.45
CA LYS A 59 0.58 9.66 29.76
C LYS A 59 0.90 10.01 28.31
N LYS A 60 2.06 10.62 28.04
CA LYS A 60 2.52 10.92 26.68
C LYS A 60 2.76 9.64 25.88
N ALA A 61 3.43 8.65 26.45
CA ALA A 61 3.67 7.37 25.79
C ALA A 61 2.37 6.65 25.43
N LYS A 62 1.39 6.61 26.35
CA LYS A 62 0.04 6.09 26.09
C LYS A 62 -0.68 6.87 24.98
N GLY A 63 -0.53 8.19 24.95
CA GLY A 63 -1.05 9.05 23.88
C GLY A 63 -0.47 8.71 22.52
N VAL A 64 0.87 8.64 22.42
CA VAL A 64 1.58 8.29 21.18
C VAL A 64 1.21 6.89 20.71
N LEU A 65 1.10 5.91 21.61
CA LEU A 65 0.67 4.55 21.24
C LEU A 65 -0.75 4.51 20.70
N LYS A 66 -1.66 5.30 21.29
CA LYS A 66 -3.04 5.41 20.81
C LYS A 66 -3.08 6.04 19.42
N GLU A 67 -2.39 7.15 19.23
CA GLU A 67 -2.31 7.86 17.94
C GLU A 67 -1.68 6.97 16.86
N ALA A 68 -0.58 6.28 17.16
CA ALA A 68 0.05 5.34 16.23
C ALA A 68 -0.89 4.19 15.83
N LYS A 69 -1.71 3.70 16.77
CA LYS A 69 -2.71 2.65 16.49
C LYS A 69 -3.86 3.18 15.62
N GLU A 70 -4.32 4.41 15.86
CA GLU A 70 -5.34 5.07 15.03
C GLU A 70 -4.83 5.30 13.61
N GLN A 71 -3.62 5.85 13.45
CA GLN A 71 -2.96 6.02 12.15
C GLN A 71 -2.75 4.70 11.43
N SER A 72 -2.31 3.65 12.13
CA SER A 72 -2.15 2.31 11.54
C SER A 72 -3.47 1.76 11.01
N SER A 73 -4.56 1.90 11.79
CA SER A 73 -5.90 1.50 11.36
C SER A 73 -6.37 2.28 10.13
N GLU A 74 -6.11 3.59 10.11
CA GLU A 74 -6.43 4.46 8.96
C GLU A 74 -5.66 4.04 7.70
N ILE A 75 -4.36 3.76 7.82
CA ILE A 75 -3.52 3.28 6.70
C ILE A 75 -4.07 1.96 6.16
N VAL A 76 -4.42 1.00 7.02
CA VAL A 76 -4.99 -0.29 6.59
C VAL A 76 -6.32 -0.10 5.89
N ASN A 77 -7.20 0.74 6.42
CA ASN A 77 -8.50 1.05 5.80
C ASN A 77 -8.33 1.72 4.44
N LEU A 78 -7.40 2.68 4.32
CA LEU A 78 -7.09 3.35 3.06
C LEU A 78 -6.51 2.36 2.04
N ALA A 79 -5.61 1.48 2.47
CA ALA A 79 -5.03 0.45 1.63
C ALA A 79 -6.11 -0.52 1.11
N GLN A 80 -7.02 -0.97 1.97
CA GLN A 80 -8.13 -1.84 1.57
C GLN A 80 -9.07 -1.14 0.59
N LYS A 81 -9.39 0.14 0.82
CA LYS A 81 -10.22 0.93 -0.09
C LYS A 81 -9.57 1.06 -1.47
N ARG A 82 -8.28 1.43 -1.53
CA ARG A 82 -7.52 1.53 -2.78
C ARG A 82 -7.38 0.19 -3.49
N ALA A 83 -7.21 -0.90 -2.75
CA ALA A 83 -7.16 -2.25 -3.33
C ALA A 83 -8.49 -2.59 -3.99
N ASN A 84 -9.62 -2.30 -3.34
CA ASN A 84 -10.94 -2.52 -3.90
C ASN A 84 -11.18 -1.66 -5.14
N GLU A 85 -10.82 -0.38 -5.10
CA GLU A 85 -10.90 0.54 -6.25
C GLU A 85 -10.06 0.03 -7.44
N LEU A 86 -8.84 -0.45 -7.18
CA LEU A 86 -7.97 -1.03 -8.20
C LEU A 86 -8.57 -2.30 -8.80
N VAL A 87 -9.14 -3.17 -7.98
CA VAL A 87 -9.79 -4.40 -8.45
C VAL A 87 -10.99 -4.06 -9.34
N GLU A 88 -11.83 -3.11 -8.96
CA GLU A 88 -12.97 -2.69 -9.78
C GLU A 88 -12.53 -2.01 -11.08
N ALA A 89 -11.52 -1.13 -11.03
CA ALA A 89 -10.94 -0.53 -12.24
C ALA A 89 -10.33 -1.59 -13.18
N SER A 90 -9.66 -2.61 -12.61
CA SER A 90 -9.08 -3.71 -13.38
C SER A 90 -10.16 -4.57 -14.03
N LYS A 91 -11.27 -4.85 -13.31
CA LYS A 91 -12.43 -5.56 -13.87
C LYS A 91 -13.08 -4.79 -15.01
N ASP A 92 -13.26 -3.48 -14.86
CA ASP A 92 -13.85 -2.64 -15.92
C ASP A 92 -12.95 -2.62 -17.17
N THR A 93 -11.64 -2.47 -16.97
CA THR A 93 -10.66 -2.53 -18.06
C THR A 93 -10.69 -3.90 -18.75
N ALA A 94 -10.73 -4.99 -17.99
CA ALA A 94 -10.80 -6.35 -18.52
C ALA A 94 -12.10 -6.59 -19.32
N LYS A 95 -13.24 -6.06 -18.86
CA LYS A 95 -14.50 -6.13 -19.60
C LYS A 95 -14.42 -5.39 -20.93
N LYS A 96 -13.92 -4.15 -20.93
CA LYS A 96 -13.73 -3.33 -22.14
C LYS A 96 -12.81 -4.02 -23.15
N GLU A 97 -11.71 -4.59 -22.67
CA GLU A 97 -10.77 -5.31 -23.55
C GLU A 97 -11.38 -6.61 -24.08
N GLY A 98 -12.17 -7.32 -23.26
CA GLY A 98 -12.94 -8.47 -23.69
C GLY A 98 -13.96 -8.14 -24.79
N GLU A 99 -14.72 -7.05 -24.62
CA GLU A 99 -15.65 -6.55 -25.64
C GLU A 99 -14.92 -6.16 -26.93
N ARG A 100 -13.77 -5.50 -26.82
CA ARG A 100 -12.91 -5.15 -27.96
C ARG A 100 -12.45 -6.40 -28.71
N LEU A 101 -11.97 -7.42 -27.99
CA LEU A 101 -11.55 -8.69 -28.59
C LEU A 101 -12.70 -9.41 -29.29
N ILE A 102 -13.90 -9.43 -28.70
CA ILE A 102 -15.08 -10.02 -29.33
C ILE A 102 -15.44 -9.28 -30.61
N LEU A 103 -15.38 -7.95 -30.62
CA LEU A 103 -15.64 -7.16 -31.83
C LEU A 103 -14.63 -7.46 -32.94
N VAL A 104 -13.35 -7.53 -32.60
CA VAL A 104 -12.29 -7.90 -33.55
C VAL A 104 -12.50 -9.31 -34.09
N ALA A 105 -12.80 -10.29 -33.22
CA ALA A 105 -13.07 -11.67 -33.62
C ALA A 105 -14.28 -11.77 -34.55
N LYS A 106 -15.37 -11.03 -34.28
CA LYS A 106 -16.54 -10.99 -35.16
C LYS A 106 -16.22 -10.41 -36.54
N ALA A 107 -15.41 -9.35 -36.59
CA ALA A 107 -14.97 -8.76 -37.86
C ALA A 107 -14.11 -9.74 -38.67
N GLN A 108 -13.20 -10.47 -37.99
CA GLN A 108 -12.37 -11.50 -38.61
C GLN A 108 -13.20 -12.67 -39.15
N ILE A 109 -14.18 -13.15 -38.38
CA ILE A 109 -15.09 -14.22 -38.81
C ILE A 109 -15.90 -13.79 -40.04
N GLU A 110 -16.39 -12.55 -40.08
CA GLU A 110 -17.13 -12.07 -41.26
C GLU A 110 -16.23 -11.98 -42.48
N GLN A 111 -14.98 -11.53 -42.33
CA GLN A 111 -13.99 -11.53 -43.41
C GLN A 111 -13.70 -12.95 -43.93
N GLU A 112 -13.44 -13.90 -43.03
CA GLU A 112 -13.20 -15.30 -43.39
C GLU A 112 -14.42 -15.93 -44.08
N LYS A 113 -15.63 -15.60 -43.63
CA LYS A 113 -16.87 -16.05 -44.28
C LYS A 113 -17.02 -15.51 -45.69
N GLN A 114 -16.64 -14.25 -45.94
CA GLN A 114 -16.65 -13.70 -47.30
C GLN A 114 -15.60 -14.39 -48.18
N GLN A 115 -14.38 -14.61 -47.68
CA GLN A 115 -13.35 -15.37 -48.40
C GLN A 115 -13.80 -16.80 -48.72
N ALA A 116 -14.42 -17.49 -47.75
CA ALA A 116 -14.96 -18.83 -47.95
C ALA A 116 -16.07 -18.85 -49.02
N LYS A 117 -16.98 -17.85 -49.02
CA LYS A 117 -18.01 -17.72 -50.07
C LYS A 117 -17.42 -17.48 -51.45
N GLU A 118 -16.37 -16.66 -51.55
CA GLU A 118 -15.67 -16.44 -52.82
C GLU A 118 -14.98 -17.71 -53.32
N GLY A 119 -14.33 -18.45 -52.42
CA GLY A 119 -13.77 -19.77 -52.71
C GLY A 119 -14.83 -20.74 -53.23
N LEU A 120 -15.96 -20.85 -52.51
CA LEU A 120 -17.09 -21.71 -52.90
C LEU A 120 -17.66 -21.33 -54.27
N ARG A 121 -17.78 -20.02 -54.57
CA ARG A 121 -18.23 -19.56 -55.89
C ARG A 121 -17.31 -20.01 -57.02
N ARG A 122 -15.98 -20.00 -56.79
CA ARG A 122 -15.00 -20.49 -57.78
C ARG A 122 -15.13 -22.00 -57.99
N GLU A 123 -15.27 -22.76 -56.91
CA GLU A 123 -15.47 -24.22 -56.98
C GLU A 123 -16.78 -24.59 -57.68
N VAL A 124 -17.88 -23.91 -57.37
CA VAL A 124 -19.18 -24.13 -58.03
C VAL A 124 -19.11 -23.76 -59.51
N ALA A 125 -18.44 -22.67 -59.88
CA ALA A 125 -18.24 -22.31 -61.28
C ALA A 125 -17.44 -23.37 -62.05
N ALA A 126 -16.39 -23.92 -61.43
CA ALA A 126 -15.60 -25.01 -62.01
C ALA A 126 -16.45 -26.29 -62.19
N LEU A 127 -17.24 -26.66 -61.18
CA LEU A 127 -18.16 -27.81 -61.25
C LEU A 127 -19.26 -27.61 -62.30
N ALA A 128 -19.80 -26.41 -62.44
CA ALA A 128 -20.80 -26.08 -63.45
C ALA A 128 -20.22 -26.17 -64.87
N LEU A 129 -18.97 -25.76 -65.08
CA LEU A 129 -18.28 -25.89 -66.36
C LEU A 129 -18.08 -27.37 -66.71
N LEU A 130 -17.60 -28.18 -65.76
CA LEU A 130 -17.45 -29.64 -65.94
C LEU A 130 -18.78 -30.32 -66.26
N ALA A 131 -19.85 -29.94 -65.57
CA ALA A 131 -21.19 -30.46 -65.85
C ALA A 131 -21.69 -30.04 -67.24
N ALA A 132 -21.43 -28.80 -67.66
CA ALA A 132 -21.77 -28.32 -69.00
C ALA A 132 -20.96 -29.05 -70.10
N GLU A 133 -19.67 -29.30 -69.88
CA GLU A 133 -18.83 -30.11 -70.78
C GLU A 133 -19.35 -31.55 -70.89
N GLN A 134 -19.79 -32.15 -69.78
CA GLN A 134 -20.31 -33.50 -69.76
C GLN A 134 -21.69 -33.60 -70.43
N ILE A 135 -22.58 -32.63 -70.23
CA ILE A 135 -23.87 -32.53 -70.93
C ILE A 135 -23.64 -32.31 -72.42
N LEU A 136 -22.74 -31.39 -72.81
CA LEU A 136 -22.41 -31.13 -74.21
C LEU A 136 -21.82 -32.39 -74.87
N SER A 137 -20.95 -33.12 -74.18
CA SER A 137 -20.40 -34.39 -74.67
C SER A 137 -21.46 -35.49 -74.81
N ALA A 138 -22.48 -35.50 -73.96
CA ALA A 138 -23.60 -36.45 -74.05
C ALA A 138 -24.62 -36.06 -75.14
N GLU A 139 -24.85 -34.77 -75.38
CA GLU A 139 -25.73 -34.26 -76.44
C GLU A 139 -25.07 -34.31 -77.83
N ILE A 140 -23.73 -34.26 -77.89
CA ILE A 140 -22.91 -34.64 -79.05
C ILE A 140 -22.87 -36.17 -79.15
N ASP A 141 -24.04 -36.78 -79.33
CA ASP A 141 -24.15 -38.17 -79.71
C ASP A 141 -24.04 -38.28 -81.25
N LYS A 142 -23.44 -39.39 -81.70
CA LYS A 142 -22.97 -39.69 -83.06
C LYS A 142 -24.04 -39.55 -84.16
N THR A 143 -25.32 -39.45 -83.80
CA THR A 143 -26.45 -39.32 -84.71
C THR A 143 -26.67 -37.91 -85.24
N LYS A 144 -26.38 -36.84 -84.48
CA LYS A 144 -26.53 -35.44 -84.98
C LYS A 144 -25.35 -34.97 -85.85
N HIS A 145 -24.17 -35.57 -85.68
CA HIS A 145 -22.99 -35.21 -86.47
C HIS A 145 -23.01 -35.78 -87.90
N GLN A 146 -23.64 -36.94 -88.12
CA GLN A 146 -23.80 -37.49 -89.47
C GLN A 146 -24.74 -36.65 -90.33
N ASP A 147 -25.78 -36.06 -89.75
CA ASP A 147 -26.73 -35.19 -90.47
C ASP A 147 -26.17 -33.80 -90.82
N ILE A 148 -25.23 -33.28 -90.03
CA ILE A 148 -24.56 -32.00 -90.33
C ILE A 148 -23.43 -32.22 -91.34
N LEU A 149 -22.66 -33.31 -91.19
CA LEU A 149 -21.61 -33.67 -92.15
C LEU A 149 -22.19 -34.04 -93.53
N SER A 150 -23.36 -34.71 -93.58
CA SER A 150 -24.06 -34.99 -94.84
C SER A 150 -24.62 -33.73 -95.50
N LYS A 151 -25.13 -32.76 -94.73
CA LYS A 151 -25.59 -31.47 -95.26
C LYS A 151 -24.46 -30.58 -95.79
N ILE A 152 -23.29 -30.59 -95.17
CA ILE A 152 -22.12 -29.84 -95.67
C ILE A 152 -21.49 -30.53 -96.89
N SER A 153 -21.41 -31.87 -96.91
CA SER A 153 -20.90 -32.61 -98.05
C SER A 153 -21.76 -32.46 -99.31
N ASN A 154 -23.08 -32.27 -99.17
CA ASN A 154 -24.00 -32.06 -100.30
C ASN A 154 -24.04 -30.61 -100.82
N GLN A 155 -23.35 -29.66 -100.18
CA GLN A 155 -23.17 -28.29 -100.69
C GLN A 155 -21.81 -28.06 -101.36
N LEU A 156 -20.88 -29.02 -101.24
CA LEU A 156 -19.52 -28.97 -101.81
C LEU A 156 -19.28 -30.03 -102.90
N GLY A 157 -20.33 -30.74 -103.35
CA GLY A 157 -20.33 -31.67 -104.48
C GLY A 157 -21.45 -31.36 -105.45
#